data_AF-A0A6P8GUC0-F1
#
_entry.id   AF-A0A6P8GUC0-F1
#
_cell.length_a   1.000
_cell.length_b   1.000
_cell.length_c   1.000
_cell.angle_alpha   90.00
_cell.angle_beta   90.00
_cell.angle_gamma   90.00
#
_symmetry.space_group_name_H-M   'P 1'
#
loop_
_entity.id
_entity.type
_entity.pdbx_description
1 polymer ?
#
loop_
_entity_poly.entity_id
_entity_poly.type
_entity_poly.pdbx_seq_one_letter_code
_entity_poly.pdbx_strand_id
1 'polypeptide(L)'
;MGWWLVAFAHGDLDPHRGSGIDKCVTHVKSFTSAFLFSIEVQVTIGFGGRMITEQCPAAIAVLITQNIASLIINAVMLGCIFMKTAQSHRRAETLIFSRHAVIAVRNNHLCFMIRVGDLRKSMIIGAVVRLQVVRKTTTPEGEVIPIHQIEVPTESAVAGNNIFLLSPLVICHVIDKSSPMYDLSAMELQCSDLEVIVILEGVVETTGITTQARTSYVTEEIQWGHRFVPIVAEEEGVYSVDYSKFGNTVKVNTPRCSARELDEKPSILIQTLQKSELSHQNSLRKRNSMRRNNSMRKGNAAGLRRNNSSLAVPKVQFYTPEGSPSVAIT
;
A
#
# COMPACT_ATOMS: atom_id res chain seq x y z
N MET A 1 39.98 11.51 -22.96
CA MET A 1 41.10 12.47 -23.07
C MET A 1 42.46 11.79 -22.86
N GLY A 2 42.61 10.87 -21.89
CA GLY A 2 43.88 10.18 -21.62
C GLY A 2 44.57 9.58 -22.86
N TRP A 3 43.86 8.81 -23.69
CA TRP A 3 44.40 8.23 -24.93
C TRP A 3 44.95 9.24 -25.94
N TRP A 4 44.26 10.38 -26.10
CA TRP A 4 44.70 11.42 -27.02
C TRP A 4 45.96 12.12 -26.50
N LEU A 5 46.05 12.35 -25.18
CA LEU A 5 47.24 12.94 -24.56
C LEU A 5 48.45 12.01 -24.65
N VAL A 6 48.27 10.69 -24.47
CA VAL A 6 49.36 9.71 -24.64
C VAL A 6 49.85 9.70 -26.10
N ALA A 7 48.94 9.68 -27.08
CA ALA A 7 49.29 9.76 -28.48
C ALA A 7 49.96 11.10 -28.86
N PHE A 8 49.51 12.21 -28.27
CA PHE A 8 50.10 13.54 -28.48
C PHE A 8 51.51 13.65 -27.87
N ALA A 9 51.67 13.27 -26.60
CA ALA A 9 52.93 13.34 -25.88
C ALA A 9 53.99 12.38 -26.47
N HIS A 10 53.57 11.22 -26.97
CA HIS A 10 54.47 10.32 -27.69
C HIS A 10 54.87 10.88 -29.07
N GLY A 11 54.07 11.77 -29.65
CA GLY A 11 54.25 12.33 -31.00
C GLY A 11 53.65 11.48 -32.13
N ASP A 12 52.65 10.64 -31.84
CA ASP A 12 51.98 9.77 -32.83
C ASP A 12 51.07 10.53 -33.80
N LEU A 13 50.73 11.77 -33.44
CA LEU A 13 49.85 12.67 -34.19
C LEU A 13 50.62 13.57 -35.16
N ASP A 14 51.96 13.59 -35.14
CA ASP A 14 52.78 14.41 -36.04
C ASP A 14 52.85 13.77 -37.44
N PRO A 15 52.32 14.42 -38.50
CA PRO A 15 52.32 13.90 -39.86
C PRO A 15 53.72 13.83 -40.49
N HIS A 16 54.73 14.52 -39.93
CA HIS A 16 56.11 14.51 -40.45
C HIS A 16 56.96 13.36 -39.88
N ARG A 17 56.40 12.55 -38.97
CA ARG A 17 57.09 11.43 -38.35
C ARG A 17 57.10 10.23 -39.30
N GLY A 18 58.30 9.69 -39.58
CA GLY A 18 58.52 8.62 -40.55
C GLY A 18 57.67 7.36 -40.31
N SER A 19 57.26 6.70 -41.38
CA SER A 19 56.33 5.55 -41.40
C SER A 19 56.85 4.24 -40.77
N GLY A 20 58.04 4.25 -40.15
CA GLY A 20 58.70 3.08 -39.56
C GLY A 20 58.75 3.05 -38.04
N ILE A 21 58.13 4.04 -37.35
CA ILE A 21 58.04 4.05 -35.89
C ILE A 21 56.69 3.45 -35.48
N ASP A 22 56.76 2.39 -34.68
CA ASP A 22 55.58 1.75 -34.10
C ASP A 22 54.83 2.75 -33.18
N LYS A 23 53.55 2.95 -33.46
CA LYS A 23 52.66 3.86 -32.71
C LYS A 23 52.17 3.21 -31.43
N CYS A 24 51.88 3.98 -30.38
CA CYS A 24 51.32 3.44 -29.14
C CYS A 24 49.93 2.78 -29.36
N VAL A 25 49.11 3.40 -30.20
CA VAL A 25 47.80 2.86 -30.61
C VAL A 25 47.63 3.03 -32.12
N THR A 26 47.30 1.95 -32.82
CA THR A 26 47.13 1.97 -34.27
C THR A 26 45.87 2.75 -34.68
N HIS A 27 45.94 3.42 -35.83
CA HIS A 27 44.81 4.15 -36.44
C HIS A 27 44.15 5.25 -35.58
N VAL A 28 44.87 5.83 -34.61
CA VAL A 28 44.48 7.07 -33.92
C VAL A 28 45.02 8.26 -34.71
N LYS A 29 44.12 9.02 -35.35
CA LYS A 29 44.44 10.18 -36.21
C LYS A 29 43.93 11.51 -35.66
N SER A 30 42.89 11.47 -34.83
CA SER A 30 42.20 12.64 -34.28
C SER A 30 41.62 12.33 -32.91
N PHE A 31 41.17 13.38 -32.21
CA PHE A 31 40.48 13.23 -30.92
C PHE A 31 39.30 12.26 -31.00
N THR A 32 38.50 12.34 -32.07
CA THR A 32 37.35 11.44 -32.30
C THR A 32 37.78 9.98 -32.37
N SER A 33 38.89 9.67 -33.06
CA SER A 33 39.38 8.29 -33.13
C SER A 33 39.90 7.77 -31.77
N ALA A 34 40.48 8.64 -30.94
CA ALA A 34 40.88 8.29 -29.58
C ALA A 34 39.67 8.11 -28.64
N PHE A 35 38.60 8.90 -28.84
CA PHE A 35 37.34 8.75 -28.12
C PHE A 35 36.63 7.43 -28.45
N LEU A 36 36.56 7.07 -29.74
CA LEU A 36 36.02 5.78 -30.17
C LEU A 36 36.80 4.61 -29.57
N PHE A 37 38.14 4.66 -29.62
CA PHE A 37 38.99 3.66 -28.96
C PHE A 37 38.74 3.58 -27.45
N SER A 38 38.56 4.73 -26.78
CA SER A 38 38.23 4.77 -25.35
C SER A 38 36.91 4.04 -25.04
N ILE A 39 35.87 4.19 -25.87
CA ILE A 39 34.60 3.48 -25.71
C ILE A 39 34.77 1.98 -26.00
N GLU A 40 35.47 1.63 -27.08
CA GLU A 40 35.76 0.24 -27.46
C GLU A 40 36.43 -0.53 -26.31
N VAL A 41 37.37 0.12 -25.62
CA VAL A 41 38.05 -0.44 -24.44
C VAL A 41 37.13 -0.43 -23.21
N GLN A 42 36.46 0.69 -22.92
CA GLN A 42 35.67 0.84 -21.68
C GLN A 42 34.50 -0.15 -21.61
N VAL A 43 33.81 -0.39 -22.73
CA VAL A 43 32.68 -1.32 -22.86
C VAL A 43 33.14 -2.70 -23.32
N THR A 44 34.44 -2.91 -23.54
CA THR A 44 35.05 -4.17 -23.97
C THR A 44 34.51 -4.72 -25.30
N ILE A 45 34.18 -3.82 -26.24
CA ILE A 45 33.70 -4.20 -27.58
C ILE A 45 34.84 -4.74 -28.43
N GLY A 46 35.97 -4.01 -28.46
CA GLY A 46 37.21 -4.42 -29.13
C GLY A 46 37.07 -4.79 -30.61
N PHE A 47 36.63 -3.84 -31.46
CA PHE A 47 36.45 -4.11 -32.91
C PHE A 47 37.73 -4.53 -33.66
N GLY A 48 38.92 -4.37 -33.06
CA GLY A 48 40.20 -4.80 -33.62
C GLY A 48 40.80 -3.88 -34.69
N GLY A 49 40.05 -2.87 -35.15
CA GLY A 49 40.56 -1.86 -36.09
C GLY A 49 41.57 -0.88 -35.47
N ARG A 50 41.58 -0.75 -34.14
CA ARG A 50 42.52 0.04 -33.34
C ARG A 50 43.09 -0.85 -32.25
N MET A 51 44.40 -0.98 -32.18
CA MET A 51 45.08 -1.89 -31.28
C MET A 51 46.21 -1.17 -30.55
N ILE A 52 46.39 -1.51 -29.27
CA ILE A 52 47.52 -1.05 -28.48
C ILE A 52 48.78 -1.87 -28.83
N THR A 53 49.95 -1.22 -28.83
CA THR A 53 51.25 -1.87 -29.05
C THR A 53 52.07 -1.86 -27.75
N GLU A 54 53.11 -2.69 -27.69
CA GLU A 54 53.98 -2.84 -26.51
C GLU A 54 54.99 -1.69 -26.33
N GLN A 55 55.10 -0.80 -27.31
CA GLN A 55 56.13 0.25 -27.36
C GLN A 55 56.01 1.29 -26.24
N CYS A 56 54.78 1.54 -25.78
CA CYS A 56 54.48 2.64 -24.86
C CYS A 56 53.95 2.11 -23.52
N PRO A 57 54.79 2.00 -22.47
CA PRO A 57 54.34 1.60 -21.14
C PRO A 57 53.24 2.51 -20.57
N ALA A 58 53.28 3.80 -20.92
CA ALA A 58 52.24 4.76 -20.54
C ALA A 58 50.84 4.40 -21.09
N ALA A 59 50.78 3.87 -22.31
CA ALA A 59 49.53 3.41 -22.92
C ALA A 59 48.96 2.19 -22.17
N ILE A 60 49.84 1.26 -21.77
CA ILE A 60 49.46 0.09 -20.97
C ILE A 60 48.96 0.51 -19.58
N ALA A 61 49.62 1.48 -18.92
CA ALA A 61 49.17 2.00 -17.64
C ALA A 61 47.79 2.70 -17.75
N VAL A 62 47.54 3.47 -18.81
CA VAL A 62 46.23 4.08 -19.08
C VAL A 62 45.17 3.01 -19.34
N LEU A 63 45.50 1.95 -20.08
CA LEU A 63 44.60 0.81 -20.30
C LEU A 63 44.19 0.15 -18.98
N ILE A 64 45.16 -0.17 -18.13
CA ILE A 64 44.93 -0.85 -16.85
C ILE A 64 44.07 0.03 -15.93
N THR A 65 44.44 1.31 -15.77
CA THR A 65 43.69 2.25 -14.93
C THR A 65 42.27 2.48 -15.44
N GLN A 66 42.08 2.60 -16.76
CA GLN A 66 40.76 2.72 -17.36
C GLN A 66 39.91 1.46 -17.14
N ASN A 67 40.49 0.27 -17.29
CA ASN A 67 39.79 -1.00 -17.08
C ASN A 67 39.34 -1.15 -15.62
N ILE A 68 40.22 -0.86 -14.66
CA ILE A 68 39.87 -0.91 -13.23
C ILE A 68 38.75 0.09 -12.92
N ALA A 69 38.87 1.35 -13.38
CA ALA A 69 37.85 2.36 -13.17
C ALA A 69 36.52 1.99 -13.84
N SER A 70 36.55 1.43 -15.05
CA SER A 70 35.36 0.97 -15.78
C SER A 70 34.64 -0.14 -15.01
N LEU A 71 35.38 -1.14 -14.53
CA LEU A 71 34.81 -2.25 -13.76
C LEU A 71 34.15 -1.75 -12.46
N ILE A 72 34.78 -0.80 -11.76
CA ILE A 72 34.22 -0.19 -10.55
C ILE A 72 32.91 0.55 -10.88
N ILE A 73 32.92 1.41 -11.91
CA ILE A 73 31.73 2.19 -12.30
C ILE A 73 30.59 1.25 -12.74
N ASN A 74 30.89 0.22 -13.53
CA ASN A 74 29.90 -0.75 -14.00
C ASN A 74 29.30 -1.54 -12.82
N ALA A 75 30.13 -2.01 -11.88
CA ALA A 75 29.68 -2.72 -10.68
C ALA A 75 28.77 -1.82 -9.82
N VAL A 76 29.14 -0.55 -9.61
CA VAL A 76 28.33 0.41 -8.86
C VAL A 76 27.00 0.68 -9.57
N MET A 77 27.02 0.95 -10.88
CA MET A 77 25.80 1.23 -11.64
C MET A 77 24.85 0.03 -11.63
N LEU A 78 25.35 -1.19 -11.87
CA LEU A 78 24.55 -2.41 -11.82
C LEU A 78 23.99 -2.65 -10.41
N GLY A 79 24.79 -2.40 -9.36
CA GLY A 79 24.36 -2.48 -7.97
C GLY A 79 23.24 -1.48 -7.64
N CYS A 80 23.38 -0.23 -8.07
CA CYS A 80 22.35 0.81 -7.89
C CYS A 80 21.05 0.47 -8.64
N ILE A 81 21.16 -0.03 -9.87
CA ILE A 81 19.99 -0.45 -10.67
C ILE A 81 19.30 -1.63 -9.99
N PHE A 82 20.06 -2.66 -9.60
CA PHE A 82 19.52 -3.83 -8.91
C PHE A 82 18.80 -3.44 -7.63
N MET A 83 19.43 -2.62 -6.78
CA MET A 83 18.83 -2.11 -5.55
C MET A 83 17.53 -1.33 -5.83
N LYS A 84 17.52 -0.44 -6.82
CA LYS A 84 16.34 0.33 -7.21
C LYS A 84 15.21 -0.54 -7.75
N THR A 85 15.53 -1.61 -8.50
CA THR A 85 14.52 -2.58 -8.99
C THR A 85 14.03 -3.51 -7.89
N ALA A 86 14.86 -3.81 -6.89
CA ALA A 86 14.50 -4.63 -5.74
C ALA A 86 13.62 -3.86 -4.74
N GLN A 87 13.71 -2.52 -4.69
CA GLN A 87 12.87 -1.70 -3.82
C GLN A 87 11.38 -1.94 -4.07
N SER A 88 10.67 -2.28 -2.99
CA SER A 88 9.29 -2.76 -2.98
C SER A 88 8.23 -1.65 -2.99
N HIS A 89 8.53 -0.43 -3.47
CA HIS A 89 7.58 0.70 -3.41
C HIS A 89 6.23 0.38 -4.08
N ARG A 90 6.25 -0.43 -5.14
CA ARG A 90 5.02 -0.88 -5.85
C ARG A 90 4.14 -1.85 -5.04
N ARG A 91 4.63 -2.39 -3.93
CA ARG A 91 3.86 -3.28 -3.03
C ARG A 91 3.02 -2.48 -2.03
N ALA A 92 3.49 -1.33 -1.58
CA ALA A 92 2.70 -0.44 -0.73
C ALA A 92 1.42 0.05 -1.45
N GLU A 93 1.46 0.19 -2.78
CA GLU A 93 0.32 0.59 -3.61
C GLU A 93 -0.81 -0.46 -3.67
N THR A 94 -0.54 -1.73 -3.35
CA THR A 94 -1.58 -2.77 -3.33
C THR A 94 -2.23 -2.98 -1.97
N LEU A 95 -1.69 -2.32 -0.93
CA LEU A 95 -2.31 -2.23 0.37
C LEU A 95 -3.30 -1.07 0.36
N ILE A 96 -4.58 -1.40 0.52
CA ILE A 96 -5.66 -0.43 0.44
C ILE A 96 -6.28 -0.19 1.81
N PHE A 97 -6.65 1.06 2.05
CA PHE A 97 -7.37 1.51 3.23
C PHE A 97 -8.77 1.96 2.84
N SER A 98 -9.72 1.88 3.77
CA SER A 98 -11.05 2.44 3.59
C SER A 98 -10.96 3.93 3.30
N ARG A 99 -11.81 4.45 2.40
CA ARG A 99 -11.85 5.89 2.14
C ARG A 99 -12.33 6.71 3.35
N HIS A 100 -13.20 6.13 4.17
CA HIS A 100 -13.75 6.77 5.35
C HIS A 100 -13.48 5.88 6.57
N ALA A 101 -13.12 6.50 7.68
CA ALA A 101 -13.16 5.83 8.97
C ALA A 101 -14.58 5.93 9.54
N VAL A 102 -14.94 5.00 10.44
CA VAL A 102 -16.26 5.00 11.05
C VAL A 102 -16.17 4.89 12.56
N ILE A 103 -17.06 5.60 13.26
CA ILE A 103 -17.22 5.48 14.70
C ILE A 103 -18.60 4.88 14.97
N ALA A 104 -18.64 3.76 15.68
CA ALA A 104 -19.88 3.15 16.14
C ALA A 104 -19.67 2.36 17.43
N VAL A 105 -20.78 2.05 18.11
CA VAL A 105 -20.74 1.21 19.30
C VAL A 105 -20.50 -0.25 18.90
N ARG A 106 -19.51 -0.89 19.52
CA ARG A 106 -19.23 -2.33 19.43
C ARG A 106 -18.96 -2.86 20.84
N ASN A 107 -19.60 -3.97 21.21
CA ASN A 107 -19.47 -4.57 22.55
C ASN A 107 -19.68 -3.55 23.70
N ASN A 108 -20.67 -2.67 23.57
CA ASN A 108 -21.00 -1.58 24.50
C ASN A 108 -19.98 -0.45 24.63
N HIS A 109 -18.87 -0.47 23.90
CA HIS A 109 -17.90 0.61 23.85
C HIS A 109 -17.99 1.38 22.53
N LEU A 110 -17.63 2.66 22.57
CA LEU A 110 -17.50 3.45 21.35
C LEU A 110 -16.17 3.11 20.69
N CYS A 111 -16.20 2.70 19.42
CA CYS A 111 -15.02 2.23 18.72
C CYS A 111 -14.78 3.02 17.44
N PHE A 112 -13.52 3.41 17.22
CA PHE A 112 -13.02 3.92 15.95
C PHE A 112 -12.59 2.74 15.08
N MET A 113 -13.07 2.68 13.84
CA MET A 113 -12.87 1.55 12.94
C MET A 113 -12.42 1.99 11.56
N ILE A 114 -11.46 1.27 11.02
CA ILE A 114 -10.94 1.42 9.65
C ILE A 114 -10.88 0.05 8.99
N ARG A 115 -11.01 -0.01 7.67
CA ARG A 115 -10.82 -1.25 6.92
C ARG A 115 -9.51 -1.23 6.18
N VAL A 116 -8.77 -2.32 6.27
CA VAL A 116 -7.49 -2.54 5.59
C VAL A 116 -7.60 -3.80 4.74
N GLY A 117 -7.01 -3.80 3.55
CA GLY A 117 -7.00 -4.97 2.67
C GLY A 117 -5.74 -5.04 1.81
N ASP A 118 -5.44 -6.24 1.33
CA ASP A 118 -4.41 -6.49 0.32
C ASP A 118 -5.10 -6.97 -0.96
N LEU A 119 -4.81 -6.30 -2.08
CA LEU A 119 -5.33 -6.67 -3.40
C LEU A 119 -4.59 -7.85 -4.03
N ARG A 120 -3.44 -8.25 -3.49
CA ARG A 120 -2.63 -9.36 -4.02
C ARG A 120 -2.89 -10.67 -3.27
N LYS A 121 -2.52 -11.78 -3.90
CA LYS A 121 -2.62 -13.14 -3.33
C LYS A 121 -1.45 -13.52 -2.42
N SER A 122 -0.30 -12.88 -2.59
CA SER A 122 0.89 -13.11 -1.75
C SER A 122 0.68 -12.51 -0.37
N MET A 123 1.24 -13.13 0.67
CA MET A 123 1.03 -12.67 2.03
C MET A 123 2.01 -11.56 2.44
N ILE A 124 1.58 -10.78 3.43
CA ILE A 124 2.46 -9.89 4.20
C ILE A 124 2.71 -10.54 5.55
N ILE A 125 3.97 -10.92 5.75
CA ILE A 125 4.43 -11.63 6.94
C ILE A 125 4.69 -10.59 8.04
N GLY A 126 4.21 -10.89 9.25
CA GLY A 126 4.41 -10.03 10.41
C GLY A 126 3.78 -8.64 10.24
N ALA A 127 2.59 -8.57 9.66
CA ALA A 127 1.89 -7.31 9.46
C ALA A 127 1.48 -6.69 10.82
N VAL A 128 1.82 -5.42 11.02
CA VAL A 128 1.55 -4.64 12.24
C VAL A 128 0.84 -3.35 11.84
N VAL A 129 -0.25 -3.02 12.54
CA VAL A 129 -0.95 -1.74 12.37
C VAL A 129 -0.69 -0.84 13.57
N ARG A 130 -0.29 0.39 13.30
CA ARG A 130 -0.16 1.46 14.30
C ARG A 130 -1.13 2.59 13.97
N LEU A 131 -1.82 3.09 14.98
CA LEU A 131 -2.63 4.31 14.88
C LEU A 131 -1.99 5.40 15.72
N GLN A 132 -1.89 6.58 15.12
CA GLN A 132 -1.41 7.78 15.78
C GLN A 132 -2.45 8.87 15.60
N VAL A 133 -2.92 9.42 16.72
CA VAL A 133 -3.80 10.59 16.71
C VAL A 133 -2.93 11.82 16.78
N VAL A 134 -3.05 12.67 15.78
CA VAL A 134 -2.35 13.94 15.66
C VAL A 134 -3.33 15.05 15.99
N ARG A 135 -2.98 15.85 17.00
CA ARG A 135 -3.76 17.03 17.39
C ARG A 135 -2.86 18.10 18.01
N LYS A 136 -3.32 19.34 17.98
CA LYS A 136 -2.72 20.40 18.79
C LYS A 136 -2.99 20.15 20.27
N THR A 137 -1.96 20.09 21.09
CA THR A 137 -2.08 19.88 22.56
C THR A 137 -1.37 21.01 23.28
N THR A 138 -1.96 21.51 24.36
CA THR A 138 -1.29 22.44 25.29
C THR A 138 -1.02 21.70 26.59
N THR A 139 0.24 21.66 27.02
CA THR A 139 0.65 21.00 28.26
C THR A 139 0.17 21.80 29.47
N PRO A 140 0.04 21.20 30.66
CA PRO A 140 -0.35 21.94 31.87
C PRO A 140 0.65 23.04 32.26
N GLU A 141 1.90 22.96 31.81
CA GLU A 141 2.94 23.99 31.97
C GLU A 141 2.75 25.18 31.00
N GLY A 142 1.79 25.10 30.07
CA GLY A 142 1.49 26.14 29.09
C GLY A 142 2.26 26.01 27.77
N GLU A 143 3.01 24.93 27.55
CA GLU A 143 3.69 24.69 26.27
C GLU A 143 2.67 24.24 25.23
N VAL A 144 2.64 24.92 24.07
CA VAL A 144 1.76 24.56 22.96
C VAL A 144 2.53 23.71 21.97
N ILE A 145 2.14 22.43 21.85
CA ILE A 145 2.69 21.48 20.88
C ILE A 145 1.77 21.48 19.65
N PRO A 146 2.20 22.03 18.49
CA PRO A 146 1.34 22.14 17.31
C PRO A 146 0.93 20.79 16.71
N ILE A 147 1.86 19.84 16.66
CA ILE A 147 1.68 18.50 16.08
C ILE A 147 2.05 17.47 17.15
N HIS A 148 1.13 17.22 18.08
CA HIS A 148 1.33 16.19 19.10
C HIS A 148 0.83 14.86 18.58
N GLN A 149 1.75 13.90 18.38
CA GLN A 149 1.45 12.55 17.90
C GLN A 149 1.30 11.61 19.10
N ILE A 150 0.10 11.10 19.31
CA ILE A 150 -0.22 10.18 20.42
C ILE A 150 -0.52 8.81 19.82
N GLU A 151 0.27 7.79 20.14
CA GLU A 151 0.00 6.41 19.71
C GLU A 151 -1.19 5.84 20.47
N VAL A 152 -2.05 5.13 19.75
CA VAL A 152 -3.32 4.62 20.24
C VAL A 152 -3.41 3.11 20.02
N PRO A 153 -3.76 2.31 21.05
CA PRO A 153 -3.76 0.85 20.95
C PRO A 153 -4.90 0.32 20.08
N THR A 154 -4.63 -0.71 19.27
CA THR A 154 -5.66 -1.47 18.54
C THR A 154 -6.21 -2.61 19.38
N GLU A 155 -7.49 -2.93 19.20
CA GLU A 155 -8.15 -4.10 19.77
C GLU A 155 -7.63 -5.37 19.06
N SER A 156 -6.52 -5.91 19.56
CA SER A 156 -5.98 -7.22 19.16
C SER A 156 -6.12 -8.20 20.33
N ALA A 157 -6.57 -9.42 20.05
CA ALA A 157 -6.78 -10.47 21.06
C ALA A 157 -5.46 -10.98 21.68
N VAL A 158 -4.33 -10.70 21.04
CA VAL A 158 -2.98 -10.99 21.53
C VAL A 158 -2.32 -9.63 21.76
N ALA A 159 -1.51 -9.50 22.82
CA ALA A 159 -0.89 -8.25 23.28
C ALA A 159 0.07 -7.55 22.28
N GLY A 160 0.06 -7.93 20.99
CA GLY A 160 0.71 -7.22 19.90
C GLY A 160 -0.30 -6.80 18.84
N ASN A 161 -0.09 -5.63 18.24
CA ASN A 161 -0.85 -5.09 17.10
C ASN A 161 -0.62 -5.88 15.79
N ASN A 162 -0.32 -7.18 15.90
CA ASN A 162 -0.03 -8.08 14.81
C ASN A 162 -1.35 -8.54 14.20
N ILE A 163 -1.46 -8.41 12.88
CA ILE A 163 -2.63 -8.83 12.13
C ILE A 163 -2.25 -9.89 11.10
N PHE A 164 -3.19 -10.78 10.82
CA PHE A 164 -3.06 -11.76 9.74
C PHE A 164 -3.91 -11.33 8.55
N LEU A 165 -3.33 -10.55 7.65
CA LEU A 165 -4.03 -9.89 6.54
C LEU A 165 -4.16 -10.81 5.31
N LEU A 166 -5.07 -11.79 5.36
CA LEU A 166 -5.45 -12.60 4.18
C LEU A 166 -6.68 -12.07 3.45
N SER A 167 -7.67 -11.63 4.21
CA SER A 167 -8.89 -10.99 3.71
C SER A 167 -9.00 -9.62 4.36
N PRO A 168 -9.77 -8.68 3.80
CA PRO A 168 -9.87 -7.37 4.41
C PRO A 168 -10.37 -7.42 5.85
N LEU A 169 -9.62 -6.79 6.74
CA LEU A 169 -9.91 -6.74 8.17
C LEU A 169 -10.37 -5.34 8.56
N VAL A 170 -11.29 -5.29 9.52
CA VAL A 170 -11.65 -4.03 10.18
C VAL A 170 -10.80 -3.91 11.43
N ILE A 171 -9.85 -2.98 11.40
CA ILE A 171 -9.05 -2.61 12.56
C ILE A 171 -9.93 -1.74 13.46
N CYS A 172 -9.94 -2.06 14.74
CA CYS A 172 -10.79 -1.45 15.74
C CYS A 172 -9.91 -0.85 16.84
N HIS A 173 -10.20 0.39 17.23
CA HIS A 173 -9.65 1.02 18.42
C HIS A 173 -10.82 1.33 19.35
N VAL A 174 -10.75 0.84 20.59
CA VAL A 174 -11.74 1.12 21.63
C VAL A 174 -11.43 2.50 22.23
N ILE A 175 -12.37 3.43 22.12
CA ILE A 175 -12.24 4.77 22.70
C ILE A 175 -12.49 4.67 24.21
N ASP A 176 -11.43 4.36 24.95
CA ASP A 176 -11.42 4.27 26.40
C ASP A 176 -10.87 5.57 27.04
N LYS A 177 -10.74 5.56 28.38
CA LYS A 177 -10.21 6.70 29.16
C LYS A 177 -8.78 7.10 28.80
N SER A 178 -8.01 6.19 28.19
CA SER A 178 -6.63 6.47 27.75
C SER A 178 -6.58 7.07 26.34
N SER A 179 -7.66 6.93 25.57
CA SER A 179 -7.76 7.44 24.21
C SER A 179 -7.83 8.97 24.20
N PRO A 180 -7.07 9.66 23.31
CA PRO A 180 -7.18 11.11 23.14
C PRO A 180 -8.55 11.55 22.59
N MET A 181 -9.37 10.61 22.11
CA MET A 181 -10.72 10.87 21.60
C MET A 181 -11.82 10.68 22.67
N TYR A 182 -11.46 10.39 23.93
CA TYR A 182 -12.42 10.03 24.98
C TYR A 182 -13.49 11.10 25.27
N ASP A 183 -13.07 12.37 25.31
CA ASP A 183 -13.95 13.50 25.61
C ASP A 183 -14.70 14.02 24.37
N LEU A 184 -14.42 13.52 23.16
CA LEU A 184 -15.01 14.06 21.92
C LEU A 184 -16.41 13.53 21.66
N SER A 185 -17.39 14.44 21.56
CA SER A 185 -18.72 14.15 21.04
C SER A 185 -18.79 14.18 19.52
N ALA A 186 -19.92 13.72 18.95
CA ALA A 186 -20.13 13.71 17.50
C ALA A 186 -20.09 15.11 16.86
N MET A 187 -20.52 16.14 17.59
CA MET A 187 -20.50 17.53 17.12
C MET A 187 -19.10 18.14 17.27
N GLU A 188 -18.44 17.90 18.40
CA GLU A 188 -17.09 18.41 18.64
C GLU A 188 -16.06 17.80 17.68
N LEU A 189 -16.22 16.53 17.31
CA LEU A 189 -15.37 15.89 16.31
C LEU A 189 -15.41 16.61 14.96
N GLN A 190 -16.55 17.16 14.55
CA GLN A 190 -16.68 17.88 13.27
C GLN A 190 -16.02 19.26 13.30
N CYS A 191 -15.88 19.86 14.49
CA CYS A 191 -15.27 21.17 14.68
C CYS A 191 -13.81 21.09 15.14
N SER A 192 -13.30 19.89 15.46
CA SER A 192 -11.96 19.71 15.97
C SER A 192 -10.93 19.60 14.85
N ASP A 193 -9.71 20.04 15.16
CA ASP A 193 -8.53 19.89 14.30
C ASP A 193 -7.79 18.62 14.74
N LEU A 194 -8.27 17.48 14.23
CA LEU A 194 -7.79 16.14 14.56
C LEU A 194 -7.55 15.33 13.29
N GLU A 195 -6.41 14.67 13.23
CA GLU A 195 -6.04 13.77 12.14
C GLU A 195 -5.60 12.42 12.72
N VAL A 196 -6.13 11.32 12.18
CA VAL A 196 -5.73 9.97 12.59
C VAL A 196 -4.85 9.36 11.50
N ILE A 197 -3.55 9.21 11.79
CA ILE A 197 -2.60 8.54 10.91
C ILE A 197 -2.62 7.05 11.18
N VAL A 198 -2.70 6.26 10.11
CA VAL A 198 -2.66 4.81 10.15
C VAL A 198 -1.44 4.34 9.38
N ILE A 199 -0.65 3.49 10.03
CA ILE A 199 0.58 2.94 9.48
C ILE A 199 0.46 1.42 9.51
N LEU A 200 0.57 0.78 8.35
CA LEU A 200 0.67 -0.66 8.21
C LEU A 200 2.11 -1.01 7.81
N GLU A 201 2.80 -1.76 8.64
CA GLU A 201 4.16 -2.27 8.41
C GLU A 201 4.13 -3.78 8.25
N GLY A 202 4.97 -4.33 7.38
CA GLY A 202 5.12 -5.79 7.29
C GLY A 202 6.17 -6.21 6.25
N VAL A 203 6.48 -7.50 6.20
CA VAL A 203 7.48 -8.07 5.27
C VAL A 203 6.78 -8.72 4.09
N VAL A 204 7.18 -8.35 2.87
CA VAL A 204 6.62 -8.96 1.66
C VAL A 204 7.20 -10.36 1.48
N GLU A 205 6.33 -11.38 1.42
CA GLU A 205 6.72 -12.80 1.33
C GLU A 205 7.72 -13.10 0.19
N THR A 206 7.51 -12.51 -0.99
CA THR A 206 8.33 -12.83 -2.17
C THR A 206 9.73 -12.23 -2.16
N THR A 207 9.94 -11.10 -1.47
CA THR A 207 11.23 -10.37 -1.51
C THR A 207 11.93 -10.34 -0.15
N GLY A 208 11.24 -10.62 0.95
CA GLY A 208 11.78 -10.47 2.30
C GLY A 208 12.04 -9.01 2.71
N ILE A 209 11.63 -8.04 1.88
CA ILE A 209 11.82 -6.61 2.15
C ILE A 209 10.64 -6.09 2.96
N THR A 210 10.91 -5.29 3.99
CA THR A 210 9.90 -4.58 4.76
C THR A 210 9.24 -3.50 3.92
N THR A 211 7.92 -3.42 3.97
CA THR A 211 7.11 -2.40 3.31
C THR A 211 6.23 -1.69 4.34
N GLN A 212 5.97 -0.41 4.09
CA GLN A 212 5.13 0.41 4.94
C GLN A 212 4.12 1.14 4.07
N ALA A 213 2.84 0.97 4.37
CA ALA A 213 1.74 1.72 3.76
C ALA A 213 1.14 2.65 4.81
N ARG A 214 0.82 3.88 4.41
CA ARG A 214 0.32 4.93 5.31
C ARG A 214 -0.90 5.58 4.70
N THR A 215 -1.86 5.92 5.54
CA THR A 215 -2.99 6.79 5.21
C THR A 215 -3.29 7.68 6.41
N SER A 216 -3.99 8.78 6.21
CA SER A 216 -4.56 9.55 7.30
C SER A 216 -6.06 9.75 7.09
N TYR A 217 -6.75 10.07 8.18
CA TYR A 217 -8.16 10.42 8.19
C TYR A 217 -8.32 11.75 8.91
N VAL A 218 -8.77 12.76 8.17
CA VAL A 218 -9.18 14.04 8.76
C VAL A 218 -10.58 13.92 9.36
N THR A 219 -10.97 14.86 10.23
CA THR A 219 -12.28 14.84 10.90
C THR A 219 -13.48 14.70 9.95
N GLU A 220 -13.43 15.30 8.76
CA GLU A 220 -14.47 15.19 7.74
C GLU A 220 -14.61 13.77 7.14
N GLU A 221 -13.54 12.99 7.15
CA GLU A 221 -13.50 11.62 6.63
C GLU A 221 -13.96 10.58 7.68
N ILE A 222 -14.14 11.01 8.94
CA ILE A 222 -14.59 10.16 10.04
C ILE A 222 -16.12 10.24 10.17
N GLN A 223 -16.78 9.14 9.82
CA GLN A 223 -18.24 9.05 9.83
C GLN A 223 -18.77 8.53 11.18
N TRP A 224 -19.40 9.40 11.96
CA TRP A 224 -20.06 9.01 13.21
C TRP A 224 -21.37 8.26 12.98
N GLY A 225 -21.57 7.18 13.73
CA GLY A 225 -22.76 6.35 13.68
C GLY A 225 -22.87 5.53 12.40
N HIS A 226 -21.73 5.17 11.82
CA HIS A 226 -21.65 4.35 10.62
C HIS A 226 -20.95 3.02 10.93
N ARG A 227 -21.30 1.98 10.17
CA ARG A 227 -20.64 0.67 10.24
C ARG A 227 -20.31 0.21 8.83
N PHE A 228 -19.18 -0.47 8.65
CA PHE A 228 -18.84 -1.05 7.36
C PHE A 228 -19.81 -2.16 6.95
N VAL A 229 -20.16 -2.19 5.66
CA VAL A 229 -20.94 -3.27 5.06
C VAL A 229 -20.10 -4.55 5.03
N PRO A 230 -20.64 -5.73 5.37
CA PRO A 230 -19.94 -7.00 5.22
C PRO A 230 -19.61 -7.26 3.74
N ILE A 231 -18.36 -7.63 3.46
CA ILE A 231 -17.86 -7.83 2.09
C ILE A 231 -17.50 -9.29 1.78
N VAL A 232 -17.37 -10.11 2.81
CA VAL A 232 -17.09 -11.54 2.67
C VAL A 232 -18.42 -12.26 2.57
N ALA A 233 -18.62 -12.96 1.47
CA ALA A 233 -19.75 -13.84 1.25
C ALA A 233 -19.24 -15.27 1.05
N GLU A 234 -20.09 -16.24 1.38
CA GLU A 234 -19.83 -17.64 1.11
C GLU A 234 -20.68 -18.04 -0.10
N GLU A 235 -20.03 -18.39 -1.21
CA GLU A 235 -20.68 -18.80 -2.46
C GLU A 235 -20.12 -20.14 -2.89
N GLU A 236 -20.98 -21.15 -3.05
CA GLU A 236 -20.59 -22.53 -3.45
C GLU A 236 -19.47 -23.14 -2.60
N GLY A 237 -19.41 -22.68 -1.35
CA GLY A 237 -18.36 -23.09 -0.47
C GLY A 237 -17.00 -22.48 -0.80
N VAL A 238 -16.97 -21.27 -1.31
CA VAL A 238 -15.78 -20.44 -1.40
C VAL A 238 -16.07 -19.16 -0.63
N TYR A 239 -15.13 -18.70 0.19
CA TYR A 239 -15.19 -17.32 0.68
C TYR A 239 -14.81 -16.37 -0.46
N SER A 240 -15.79 -15.68 -1.02
CA SER A 240 -15.60 -14.63 -2.02
C SER A 240 -15.61 -13.26 -1.33
N VAL A 241 -14.74 -12.35 -1.77
CA VAL A 241 -14.61 -11.00 -1.22
C VAL A 241 -14.99 -9.99 -2.30
N ASP A 242 -16.07 -9.25 -2.07
CA ASP A 242 -16.53 -8.21 -2.98
C ASP A 242 -15.87 -6.86 -2.63
N TYR A 243 -14.76 -6.55 -3.31
CA TYR A 243 -14.02 -5.30 -3.15
C TYR A 243 -14.82 -4.06 -3.60
N SER A 244 -15.88 -4.22 -4.40
CA SER A 244 -16.74 -3.09 -4.79
C SER A 244 -17.46 -2.47 -3.57
N LYS A 245 -17.65 -3.27 -2.52
CA LYS A 245 -18.27 -2.84 -1.25
C LYS A 245 -17.24 -2.47 -0.18
N PHE A 246 -15.96 -2.46 -0.51
CA PHE A 246 -14.87 -2.27 0.46
C PHE A 246 -15.03 -0.98 1.28
N GLY A 247 -15.33 0.15 0.62
CA GLY A 247 -15.55 1.44 1.28
C GLY A 247 -16.99 1.72 1.71
N ASN A 248 -17.93 0.79 1.49
CA ASN A 248 -19.35 1.05 1.72
C ASN A 248 -19.68 0.99 3.22
N THR A 249 -20.39 2.00 3.69
CA THR A 249 -20.82 2.15 5.08
C THR A 249 -22.34 2.26 5.16
N VAL A 250 -22.90 1.82 6.28
CA VAL A 250 -24.33 1.91 6.59
C VAL A 250 -24.54 2.68 7.89
N LYS A 251 -25.57 3.52 7.93
CA LYS A 251 -25.97 4.25 9.13
C LYS A 251 -26.52 3.28 10.18
N VAL A 252 -26.02 3.39 11.39
CA VAL A 252 -26.44 2.60 12.56
C VAL A 252 -26.76 3.56 13.70
N ASN A 253 -27.83 3.27 14.44
CA ASN A 253 -28.20 4.05 15.61
C ASN A 253 -27.09 3.98 16.65
N THR A 254 -26.35 5.07 16.77
CA THR A 254 -25.20 5.23 17.67
C THR A 254 -25.44 6.50 18.48
N PRO A 255 -25.16 6.49 19.79
CA PRO A 255 -25.29 7.69 20.61
C PRO A 255 -24.35 8.78 20.07
N ARG A 256 -24.79 10.04 20.13
CA ARG A 256 -24.01 11.21 19.66
C ARG A 256 -23.18 11.88 20.76
N CYS A 257 -23.23 11.33 21.97
CA CYS A 257 -22.46 11.77 23.12
C CYS A 257 -21.00 11.31 23.00
N SER A 258 -20.12 11.91 23.81
CA SER A 258 -18.72 11.45 23.92
C SER A 258 -18.63 10.07 24.58
N ALA A 259 -17.47 9.43 24.46
CA ALA A 259 -17.22 8.15 25.14
C ALA A 259 -17.25 8.32 26.67
N ARG A 260 -16.77 9.46 27.18
CA ARG A 260 -16.89 9.83 28.60
C ARG A 260 -18.34 9.89 29.09
N GLU A 261 -19.20 10.61 28.38
CA GLU A 261 -20.62 10.70 28.75
C GLU A 261 -21.31 9.33 28.68
N LEU A 262 -20.88 8.48 27.75
CA LEU A 262 -21.39 7.11 27.60
C LEU A 262 -21.01 6.24 28.82
N ASP A 263 -19.78 6.37 29.32
CA ASP A 263 -19.30 5.68 30.51
C ASP A 263 -19.95 6.21 31.81
N GLU A 264 -20.16 7.52 31.91
CA GLU A 264 -20.81 8.15 33.07
C GLU A 264 -22.32 7.82 33.12
N LYS A 265 -22.99 7.72 31.97
CA LYS A 265 -24.43 7.48 31.86
C LYS A 265 -24.73 6.32 30.89
N PRO A 266 -24.54 5.06 31.33
CA PRO A 266 -24.81 3.88 30.50
C PRO A 266 -26.29 3.72 30.09
N SER A 267 -27.21 4.44 30.74
CA SER A 267 -28.62 4.50 30.33
C SER A 267 -28.81 5.07 28.92
N ILE A 268 -27.93 5.97 28.47
CA ILE A 268 -27.95 6.53 27.10
C ILE A 268 -27.72 5.42 26.06
N LEU A 269 -26.79 4.52 26.37
CA LEU A 269 -26.50 3.36 25.53
C LEU A 269 -27.72 2.44 25.43
N ILE A 270 -28.30 2.07 26.57
CA ILE A 270 -29.46 1.17 26.64
C ILE A 270 -30.64 1.75 25.85
N GLN A 271 -30.95 3.04 26.01
CA GLN A 271 -32.02 3.69 25.26
C GLN A 271 -31.74 3.69 23.75
N THR A 272 -30.50 3.89 23.34
CA THR A 272 -30.11 3.90 21.92
C THR A 272 -30.19 2.50 21.31
N LEU A 273 -29.72 1.48 22.03
CA LEU A 273 -29.82 0.08 21.62
C LEU A 273 -31.29 -0.35 21.53
N GLN A 274 -32.14 -0.02 22.51
CA GLN A 274 -33.57 -0.31 22.47
C GLN A 274 -34.27 0.36 21.27
N LYS A 275 -33.95 1.63 20.99
CA LYS A 275 -34.45 2.30 19.76
C LYS A 275 -33.97 1.59 18.49
N SER A 276 -32.72 1.11 18.47
CA SER A 276 -32.19 0.34 17.34
C SER A 276 -32.98 -0.95 17.10
N GLU A 277 -33.26 -1.73 18.15
CA GLU A 277 -34.02 -2.98 18.06
C GLU A 277 -35.46 -2.72 17.62
N LEU A 278 -36.11 -1.70 18.18
CA LEU A 278 -37.48 -1.32 17.82
C LEU A 278 -37.58 -0.89 16.35
N SER A 279 -36.61 -0.11 15.87
CA SER A 279 -36.53 0.31 14.47
C SER A 279 -36.31 -0.87 13.52
N HIS A 280 -35.46 -1.83 13.93
CA HIS A 280 -35.20 -3.04 13.16
C HIS A 280 -36.46 -3.92 13.07
N GLN A 281 -37.16 -4.15 14.20
CA GLN A 281 -38.43 -4.88 14.22
C GLN A 281 -39.51 -4.22 13.36
N ASN A 282 -39.64 -2.89 13.42
CA ASN A 282 -40.58 -2.15 12.59
C ASN A 282 -40.26 -2.28 11.09
N SER A 283 -38.98 -2.25 10.72
CA SER A 283 -38.55 -2.46 9.34
C SER A 283 -38.89 -3.87 8.83
N LEU A 284 -38.68 -4.90 9.66
CA LEU A 284 -39.04 -6.28 9.36
C LEU A 284 -40.56 -6.46 9.24
N ARG A 285 -41.34 -5.88 10.15
CA ARG A 285 -42.82 -5.90 10.08
C ARG A 285 -43.32 -5.24 8.79
N LYS A 286 -42.76 -4.08 8.41
CA LYS A 286 -43.11 -3.39 7.16
C LYS A 286 -42.73 -4.21 5.93
N ARG A 287 -41.57 -4.86 5.93
CA ARG A 287 -41.10 -5.74 4.85
C ARG A 287 -41.98 -6.98 4.70
N ASN A 288 -42.38 -7.59 5.82
CA ASN A 288 -43.31 -8.72 5.84
C ASN A 288 -44.72 -8.33 5.39
N SER A 289 -45.22 -7.17 5.80
CA SER A 289 -46.49 -6.62 5.32
C SER A 289 -46.47 -6.37 3.81
N MET A 290 -45.41 -5.75 3.27
CA MET A 290 -45.25 -5.58 1.82
C MET A 290 -45.15 -6.91 1.08
N ARG A 291 -44.43 -7.90 1.62
CA ARG A 291 -44.35 -9.24 1.03
C ARG A 291 -45.70 -9.95 1.04
N ARG A 292 -46.50 -9.78 2.10
CA ARG A 292 -47.88 -10.30 2.19
C ARG A 292 -48.82 -9.60 1.20
N ASN A 293 -48.72 -8.29 1.05
CA ASN A 293 -49.51 -7.54 0.05
C ASN A 293 -49.12 -7.91 -1.39
N ASN A 294 -47.82 -8.06 -1.68
CA ASN A 294 -47.36 -8.54 -2.99
C ASN A 294 -47.72 -10.00 -3.24
N SER A 295 -47.78 -10.84 -2.20
CA SER A 295 -48.28 -12.22 -2.28
C SER A 295 -49.78 -12.27 -2.56
N MET A 296 -50.61 -11.43 -1.94
CA MET A 296 -52.03 -11.33 -2.30
C MET A 296 -52.21 -10.85 -3.74
N ARG A 297 -51.35 -9.92 -4.21
CA ARG A 297 -51.37 -9.42 -5.58
C ARG A 297 -50.88 -10.45 -6.62
N LYS A 298 -49.92 -11.30 -6.26
CA LYS A 298 -49.47 -12.45 -7.06
C LYS A 298 -50.34 -13.70 -6.91
N GLY A 299 -51.15 -13.82 -5.86
CA GLY A 299 -52.09 -14.92 -5.68
C GLY A 299 -53.18 -14.99 -6.75
N ASN A 300 -53.40 -13.87 -7.46
CA ASN A 300 -54.24 -13.83 -8.65
C ASN A 300 -53.50 -14.16 -9.97
N ALA A 301 -52.19 -14.46 -9.92
CA ALA A 301 -51.38 -14.77 -11.09
C ALA A 301 -50.24 -15.77 -10.76
N ALA A 302 -50.47 -17.03 -11.14
CA ALA A 302 -49.51 -18.14 -11.25
C ALA A 302 -49.31 -19.03 -10.02
N GLY A 303 -49.80 -20.27 -10.17
CA GLY A 303 -49.37 -21.45 -9.42
C GLY A 303 -48.11 -22.11 -10.02
N LEU A 304 -47.62 -23.10 -9.26
CA LEU A 304 -46.56 -24.08 -9.58
C LEU A 304 -45.12 -23.56 -9.74
N ARG A 305 -44.26 -23.77 -8.73
CA ARG A 305 -43.41 -24.98 -8.59
C ARG A 305 -42.38 -24.78 -7.47
N ARG A 306 -42.17 -25.84 -6.69
CA ARG A 306 -41.21 -25.99 -5.60
C ARG A 306 -40.11 -26.92 -6.10
N ASN A 307 -38.84 -26.69 -5.76
CA ASN A 307 -37.91 -27.76 -5.40
C ASN A 307 -36.59 -27.24 -4.79
N ASN A 308 -36.09 -28.07 -3.87
CA ASN A 308 -34.90 -27.95 -3.03
C ASN A 308 -33.59 -28.13 -3.81
N SER A 309 -32.48 -27.64 -3.23
CA SER A 309 -31.19 -28.35 -3.30
C SER A 309 -30.28 -28.00 -2.11
N SER A 310 -29.45 -28.99 -1.78
CA SER A 310 -28.70 -29.28 -0.56
C SER A 310 -27.39 -28.49 -0.36
N LEU A 311 -26.96 -28.39 0.91
CA LEU A 311 -25.66 -27.87 1.36
C LEU A 311 -24.48 -28.69 0.80
N ALA A 312 -23.47 -28.00 0.27
CA ALA A 312 -22.12 -28.52 0.01
C ALA A 312 -21.09 -27.70 0.80
N VAL A 313 -20.03 -28.37 1.28
CA VAL A 313 -19.05 -27.82 2.24
C VAL A 313 -17.94 -27.00 1.54
N PRO A 314 -17.44 -25.89 2.14
CA PRO A 314 -16.54 -24.96 1.45
C PRO A 314 -15.05 -25.33 1.29
N LYS A 315 -14.49 -25.16 0.07
CA LYS A 315 -13.08 -24.93 -0.26
C LYS A 315 -12.89 -23.56 -0.94
N VAL A 316 -11.98 -22.71 -0.43
CA VAL A 316 -11.76 -21.33 -0.88
C VAL A 316 -10.89 -21.24 -2.16
N GLN A 317 -11.33 -20.50 -3.18
CA GLN A 317 -10.55 -20.18 -4.39
C GLN A 317 -10.92 -18.80 -4.96
N PHE A 318 -9.93 -18.03 -5.42
CA PHE A 318 -10.09 -16.61 -5.78
C PHE A 318 -10.29 -16.38 -7.29
N TYR A 319 -11.37 -15.68 -7.68
CA TYR A 319 -11.56 -15.15 -9.04
C TYR A 319 -11.35 -13.63 -9.10
N THR A 320 -10.53 -13.18 -10.06
CA THR A 320 -10.43 -11.79 -10.52
C THR A 320 -11.23 -11.63 -11.82
N PRO A 321 -11.81 -10.47 -12.11
CA PRO A 321 -12.60 -10.28 -13.33
C PRO A 321 -11.69 -10.18 -14.56
N GLU A 322 -11.73 -11.18 -15.45
CA GLU A 322 -11.23 -11.03 -16.81
C GLU A 322 -12.35 -10.45 -17.71
N GLY A 323 -12.10 -9.25 -18.23
CA GLY A 323 -12.98 -8.59 -19.18
C GLY A 323 -12.65 -8.93 -20.62
N SER A 324 -13.50 -9.79 -21.21
CA SER A 324 -13.99 -9.81 -22.61
C SER A 324 -13.09 -10.32 -23.76
N PRO A 325 -13.69 -10.95 -24.79
CA PRO A 325 -13.06 -11.92 -25.67
C PRO A 325 -12.46 -11.30 -26.94
N SER A 326 -11.33 -11.85 -27.37
CA SER A 326 -10.73 -11.63 -28.68
C SER A 326 -11.65 -12.15 -29.79
N VAL A 327 -11.99 -11.23 -30.70
CA VAL A 327 -12.63 -11.52 -31.99
C VAL A 327 -11.62 -12.24 -32.88
N ALA A 328 -12.00 -13.44 -33.34
CA ALA A 328 -11.28 -14.18 -34.36
C ALA A 328 -11.52 -13.56 -35.74
N ILE A 329 -10.46 -13.22 -36.46
CA ILE A 329 -10.47 -13.12 -37.93
C ILE A 329 -9.16 -13.74 -38.44
N THR A 330 -9.36 -14.67 -39.38
CA THR A 330 -8.39 -15.28 -40.31
C THR A 330 -7.43 -14.30 -40.96
#